data_AF-A0AAN4IER7-F1
#
_entry.id   AF-A0AAN4IER7-F1
#
_cell.length_a   1.000
_cell.length_b   1.000
_cell.length_c   1.000
_cell.angle_alpha   90.00
_cell.angle_beta   90.00
_cell.angle_gamma   90.00
#
_symmetry.space_group_name_H-M   'P 1'
#
loop_
_entity.id
_entity.type
_entity.pdbx_description
1 polymer ?
#
loop_
_entity_poly.entity_id
_entity_poly.type
_entity_poly.pdbx_seq_one_letter_code
_entity_poly.pdbx_strand_id
1 'polypeptide(L)'
;MITASFLIVILLSVVQLNMISLLNINFAIPIVLIIIAFIILYALALSFWAGQGGSRLEQSADHSNFRPVHDDDKWLLGMIYFNRKDPNLIVEKRFGVGWGLNFGHPVCWLIFLGIIVLLVVV
;
A
#
# COMPACT_ATOMS: atom_id res chain seq x y z
N MET A 1 4.25 -5.97 -12.26
CA MET A 1 4.27 -7.14 -11.34
C MET A 1 5.40 -8.10 -11.68
N ILE A 2 5.48 -8.62 -12.92
CA ILE A 2 6.55 -9.56 -13.34
C ILE A 2 7.97 -9.01 -13.11
N THR A 3 8.19 -7.73 -13.43
CA THR A 3 9.46 -7.01 -13.23
C THR A 3 9.92 -7.00 -11.77
N ALA A 4 9.02 -6.66 -10.84
CA ALA A 4 9.32 -6.65 -9.41
C ALA A 4 9.60 -8.08 -8.89
N SER A 5 8.82 -9.07 -9.33
CA SER A 5 9.04 -10.48 -8.98
C SER A 5 10.42 -10.96 -9.44
N PHE A 6 10.86 -10.57 -10.65
CA PHE A 6 12.17 -10.92 -11.17
C PHE A 6 13.31 -10.28 -10.34
N LEU A 7 13.16 -9.00 -9.95
CA LEU A 7 14.13 -8.33 -9.07
C LEU A 7 14.23 -9.00 -7.69
N ILE A 8 13.11 -9.46 -7.13
CA ILE A 8 13.09 -10.21 -5.87
C ILE A 8 13.84 -11.54 -6.03
N VAL A 9 13.64 -12.26 -7.13
CA VAL A 9 14.38 -13.51 -7.40
C VAL A 9 15.88 -13.25 -7.47
N ILE A 10 16.32 -12.20 -8.18
CA ILE A 10 17.74 -11.82 -8.24
C ILE A 10 18.28 -11.52 -6.83
N LEU A 11 17.54 -10.76 -6.02
CA LEU A 11 17.93 -10.44 -4.66
C LEU A 11 18.15 -11.70 -3.83
N LEU A 12 17.23 -12.66 -3.89
CA LEU A 12 17.35 -13.94 -3.17
C LEU A 12 18.54 -14.76 -3.68
N SER A 13 18.80 -14.77 -4.99
CA SER A 13 19.97 -15.44 -5.57
C SER A 13 21.29 -14.83 -5.07
N VAL A 14 21.39 -13.51 -4.94
CA VAL A 14 22.60 -12.83 -4.39
C VAL A 14 22.85 -13.26 -2.94
N VAL A 15 21.80 -13.37 -2.14
CA VAL A 15 21.90 -13.86 -0.75
C VAL A 15 22.39 -15.30 -0.72
N GLN A 16 21.85 -16.18 -1.57
CA GLN A 16 22.28 -17.58 -1.67
C GLN A 16 23.75 -17.71 -2.10
N LEU A 17 24.22 -16.91 -3.05
CA LEU A 17 25.61 -16.89 -3.48
C LEU A 17 26.57 -16.48 -2.35
N ASN A 18 26.14 -15.55 -1.50
CA ASN A 18 26.90 -15.20 -0.30
C ASN A 18 26.91 -16.36 0.73
N MET A 19 25.77 -17.03 0.96
CA MET A 19 25.70 -18.16 1.90
C MET A 19 26.58 -19.34 1.48
N ILE A 20 26.68 -19.63 0.18
CA ILE A 20 27.57 -20.69 -0.36
C ILE A 20 29.03 -20.19 -0.41
N SER A 21 29.33 -19.00 0.12
CA SER A 21 30.65 -18.37 0.15
C SER A 21 31.25 -18.09 -1.24
N LEU A 22 30.41 -18.06 -2.29
CA LEU A 22 30.81 -17.72 -3.66
C LEU A 22 30.93 -16.21 -3.87
N LEU A 23 30.25 -15.41 -3.05
CA LEU A 23 30.23 -13.96 -3.12
C LEU A 23 30.63 -13.36 -1.77
N ASN A 24 31.64 -12.48 -1.75
CA ASN A 24 32.09 -11.83 -0.52
C ASN A 24 31.03 -10.87 0.02
N ILE A 25 30.88 -10.82 1.34
CA ILE A 25 29.89 -9.98 2.04
C ILE A 25 30.03 -8.48 1.69
N ASN A 26 31.25 -8.01 1.48
CA ASN A 26 31.53 -6.62 1.11
C ASN A 26 30.91 -6.22 -0.24
N PHE A 27 30.70 -7.18 -1.15
CA PHE A 27 30.00 -6.98 -2.41
C PHE A 27 28.51 -7.34 -2.33
N ALA A 28 28.16 -8.35 -1.52
CA ALA A 28 26.77 -8.78 -1.34
C ALA A 28 25.87 -7.65 -0.83
N ILE A 29 26.30 -6.96 0.23
CA ILE A 29 25.54 -5.91 0.91
C ILE A 29 25.18 -4.75 -0.05
N PRO A 30 26.14 -4.09 -0.74
CA PRO A 30 25.79 -2.98 -1.62
C PRO A 30 24.88 -3.42 -2.78
N ILE A 31 25.07 -4.62 -3.35
CA ILE A 31 24.20 -5.15 -4.41
C ILE A 31 22.76 -5.29 -3.92
N VAL A 32 22.56 -5.89 -2.73
CA VAL A 32 21.22 -6.05 -2.13
C VAL A 32 20.56 -4.69 -1.89
N LEU A 33 21.30 -3.73 -1.32
CA LEU A 33 20.77 -2.38 -1.06
C LEU A 33 20.35 -1.66 -2.35
N ILE A 34 21.15 -1.78 -3.41
CA ILE A 34 20.83 -1.20 -4.72
C ILE A 34 19.54 -1.82 -5.27
N ILE A 35 19.39 -3.15 -5.23
CA ILE A 35 18.18 -3.81 -5.73
C ILE A 35 16.95 -3.39 -4.92
N ILE A 36 17.06 -3.32 -3.59
CA ILE A 36 15.97 -2.84 -2.73
C ILE A 36 15.58 -1.40 -3.10
N ALA A 37 16.55 -0.51 -3.26
CA ALA A 37 16.29 0.87 -3.65
C ALA A 37 15.57 0.94 -5.01
N PHE A 38 15.99 0.14 -6.00
CA PHE A 38 15.32 0.06 -7.30
C PHE A 38 13.89 -0.45 -7.20
N ILE A 39 13.62 -1.46 -6.37
CA ILE A 39 12.26 -1.99 -6.15
C ILE A 39 11.37 -0.89 -5.55
N ILE A 40 11.86 -0.17 -4.55
CA ILE A 40 11.12 0.94 -3.92
C ILE A 40 10.84 2.05 -4.94
N LEU A 41 11.86 2.49 -5.68
CA LEU A 41 11.70 3.52 -6.71
C LEU A 41 10.71 3.10 -7.79
N TYR A 42 10.78 1.86 -8.24
CA TYR A 42 9.85 1.31 -9.22
C TYR A 42 8.41 1.28 -8.69
N ALA A 43 8.22 0.84 -7.45
CA ALA A 43 6.91 0.81 -6.81
C ALA A 43 6.32 2.23 -6.65
N LEU A 44 7.13 3.20 -6.24
CA LEU A 44 6.71 4.60 -6.15
C LEU A 44 6.35 5.16 -7.54
N ALA A 45 7.20 4.96 -8.54
CA ALA A 45 6.95 5.41 -9.90
C ALA A 45 5.64 4.83 -10.47
N LEU A 46 5.40 3.53 -10.25
CA LEU A 46 4.12 2.91 -10.60
C LEU A 46 2.94 3.51 -9.85
N SER A 47 3.08 3.77 -8.54
CA SER A 47 2.01 4.38 -7.74
C SER A 47 1.64 5.78 -8.23
N PHE A 48 2.63 6.58 -8.66
CA PHE A 48 2.37 7.90 -9.23
C PHE A 48 1.77 7.83 -10.64
N TRP A 49 2.25 6.89 -11.48
CA TRP A 49 1.78 6.76 -12.86
C TRP A 49 0.38 6.13 -12.97
N ALA A 50 0.13 5.03 -12.27
CA ALA A 50 -1.15 4.32 -12.29
C ALA A 50 -2.27 5.05 -11.52
N GLY A 51 -1.91 6.06 -10.71
CA GLY A 51 -2.82 6.69 -9.77
C GLY A 51 -3.14 5.77 -8.58
N GLN A 52 -3.73 6.34 -7.54
CA GLN A 52 -4.17 5.58 -6.36
C GLN A 52 -5.16 4.49 -6.79
N GLY A 53 -4.94 3.24 -6.33
CA GLY A 53 -5.80 2.10 -6.66
C GLY A 53 -5.79 1.67 -8.14
N GLY A 54 -4.97 2.29 -9.00
CA GLY A 54 -5.09 2.08 -10.46
C GLY A 54 -6.19 2.93 -11.12
N SER A 55 -6.72 3.93 -10.42
CA SER A 55 -7.76 4.86 -10.91
C SER A 55 -7.50 5.44 -12.30
N ARG A 56 -6.24 5.66 -12.70
CA ARG A 56 -5.89 6.17 -14.04
C ARG A 56 -5.90 5.09 -15.13
N LEU A 57 -5.73 3.83 -14.74
CA LEU A 57 -5.77 2.68 -15.66
C LEU A 57 -7.22 2.21 -15.89
N GLU A 58 -8.08 2.32 -14.88
CA GLU A 58 -9.49 1.90 -14.93
C GLU A 58 -10.37 2.87 -15.76
N GLN A 59 -10.04 4.16 -15.74
CA GLN A 59 -10.76 5.19 -16.51
C GLN A 59 -10.71 4.99 -18.03
N SER A 60 -9.77 4.16 -18.53
CA SER A 60 -9.60 3.90 -19.98
C SER A 60 -10.50 2.77 -20.51
N ALA A 61 -11.16 1.99 -19.63
CA ALA A 61 -11.93 0.80 -20.03
C ALA A 61 -13.45 1.00 -20.02
N ASP A 62 -13.99 1.96 -19.26
CA ASP A 62 -15.45 2.11 -19.12
C ASP A 62 -15.90 3.58 -19.21
N HIS A 63 -16.33 3.96 -20.41
CA HIS A 63 -16.99 5.25 -20.68
C HIS A 63 -18.49 5.23 -20.36
N SER A 64 -18.97 4.33 -19.50
CA SER A 64 -20.37 4.32 -19.07
C SER A 64 -20.52 4.57 -17.57
N ASN A 65 -20.99 5.78 -17.23
CA ASN A 65 -21.58 6.13 -15.94
C ASN A 65 -20.67 6.23 -14.69
N PHE A 66 -19.42 6.69 -14.81
CA PHE A 66 -18.72 7.21 -13.63
C PHE A 66 -19.25 8.61 -13.28
N ARG A 67 -20.46 8.69 -12.71
CA ARG A 67 -20.79 9.83 -11.86
C ARG A 67 -19.81 9.72 -10.69
N PRO A 68 -18.97 10.73 -10.39
CA PRO A 68 -18.31 10.75 -9.10
C PRO A 68 -19.44 10.74 -8.09
N VAL A 69 -19.62 9.62 -7.39
CA VAL A 69 -20.53 9.58 -6.26
C VAL A 69 -19.98 10.66 -5.34
N HIS A 70 -20.74 11.74 -5.18
CA HIS A 70 -20.43 12.78 -4.21
C HIS A 70 -20.59 12.18 -2.82
N ASP A 71 -19.64 11.32 -2.44
CA ASP A 71 -19.44 10.77 -1.10
C ASP A 71 -18.84 11.83 -0.16
N ASP A 72 -18.79 13.09 -0.60
CA ASP A 72 -18.32 14.24 0.17
C ASP A 72 -19.06 14.37 1.51
N ASP A 73 -20.33 13.91 1.56
CA ASP A 73 -21.17 13.89 2.76
C ASP A 73 -20.69 12.88 3.83
N LYS A 74 -19.93 11.86 3.43
CA LYS A 74 -19.37 10.83 4.34
C LYS A 74 -17.98 11.19 4.87
N TRP A 75 -17.34 12.24 4.34
CA TRP A 75 -16.03 12.71 4.76
C TRP A 75 -16.14 13.82 5.82
N LEU A 76 -16.04 13.45 7.09
CA LEU A 76 -16.02 14.38 8.21
C LEU A 76 -14.71 15.17 8.21
N LEU A 77 -14.83 16.50 8.32
CA LEU A 77 -13.70 17.45 8.27
C LEU A 77 -12.81 17.29 7.03
N GLY A 78 -13.32 16.64 5.98
CA GLY A 78 -12.56 16.35 4.75
C GLY A 78 -11.47 15.29 4.88
N MET A 79 -11.30 14.66 6.05
CA MET A 79 -10.20 13.69 6.31
C MET A 79 -10.67 12.37 6.90
N ILE A 80 -11.75 12.36 7.67
CA ILE A 80 -12.23 11.18 8.40
C ILE A 80 -13.41 10.60 7.64
N TYR A 81 -13.28 9.37 7.15
CA TYR A 81 -14.39 8.68 6.50
C TYR A 81 -15.30 8.02 7.53
N PHE A 82 -16.59 8.30 7.46
CA PHE A 82 -17.59 7.68 8.33
C PHE A 82 -18.82 7.27 7.53
N ASN A 83 -18.95 5.97 7.26
CA ASN A 83 -20.14 5.42 6.61
C ASN A 83 -20.50 4.06 7.20
N ARG A 84 -21.58 4.01 7.99
CA ARG A 84 -22.09 2.75 8.57
C ARG A 84 -22.67 1.78 7.55
N LYS A 85 -23.04 2.28 6.35
CA LYS A 85 -23.62 1.46 5.28
C LYS A 85 -22.55 0.84 4.38
N ASP A 86 -21.33 1.35 4.44
CA ASP A 86 -20.20 0.78 3.68
C ASP A 86 -19.57 -0.37 4.49
N PRO A 87 -19.58 -1.60 3.96
CA PRO A 87 -18.95 -2.75 4.61
C PRO A 87 -17.41 -2.69 4.58
N ASN A 88 -16.80 -1.80 3.80
CA ASN A 88 -15.36 -1.68 3.73
C ASN A 88 -14.79 -1.07 5.02
N LEU A 89 -13.85 -1.79 5.62
CA LEU A 89 -13.08 -1.32 6.78
C LEU A 89 -12.01 -0.31 6.37
N ILE A 90 -11.36 -0.57 5.24
CA ILE A 90 -10.25 0.22 4.69
C ILE A 90 -10.77 0.91 3.44
N VAL A 91 -10.65 2.23 3.41
CA VAL A 91 -11.12 3.07 2.31
C VAL A 91 -9.99 3.93 1.79
N GLU A 92 -10.05 4.29 0.52
CA GLU A 92 -9.07 5.19 -0.08
C GLU A 92 -9.21 6.61 0.49
N LYS A 93 -8.08 7.26 0.80
CA LYS A 93 -8.11 8.66 1.26
C LYS A 93 -8.66 9.58 0.17
N ARG A 94 -9.48 10.56 0.57
CA ARG A 94 -9.98 11.63 -0.31
C ARG A 94 -8.86 12.45 -0.96
N PHE A 95 -7.76 12.68 -0.23
CA PHE A 95 -6.63 13.47 -0.69
C PHE A 95 -5.31 12.74 -0.42
N GLY A 96 -4.38 12.85 -1.37
CA GLY A 96 -3.06 12.25 -1.29
C GLY A 96 -3.02 10.79 -1.75
N VAL A 97 -1.99 10.06 -1.32
CA VAL A 97 -1.83 8.62 -1.58
C VAL A 97 -2.02 7.85 -0.28
N GLY A 98 -2.85 6.82 -0.32
CA GLY A 98 -2.93 5.81 0.74
C GLY A 98 -4.36 5.56 1.24
N TRP A 99 -4.44 4.72 2.26
CA TRP A 99 -5.73 4.26 2.79
C TRP A 99 -6.00 4.83 4.18
N GLY A 100 -7.27 4.95 4.51
CA GLY A 100 -7.80 5.30 5.82
C GLY A 100 -8.75 4.22 6.30
N LEU A 101 -9.25 4.40 7.52
CA LEU A 101 -10.24 3.53 8.13
C LEU A 101 -11.63 4.16 7.98
N ASN A 102 -12.64 3.32 7.76
CA ASN A 102 -14.03 3.71 7.88
C ASN A 102 -14.45 3.67 9.36
N PHE A 103 -14.50 4.83 10.01
CA PHE A 103 -14.90 4.92 11.42
C PHE A 103 -16.40 4.64 11.65
N GLY A 104 -17.19 4.50 10.59
CA GLY A 104 -18.56 3.99 10.65
C GLY A 104 -18.62 2.48 10.87
N HIS A 105 -17.53 1.75 10.62
CA HIS A 105 -17.47 0.30 10.73
C HIS A 105 -17.16 -0.14 12.18
N PRO A 106 -17.97 -1.00 12.82
CA PRO A 106 -17.80 -1.37 14.23
C PRO A 106 -16.46 -2.05 14.52
N VAL A 107 -15.90 -2.79 13.55
CA VAL A 107 -14.59 -3.43 13.69
C VAL A 107 -13.45 -2.40 13.85
N CYS A 108 -13.55 -1.19 13.28
CA CYS A 108 -12.56 -0.15 13.53
C CYS A 108 -12.44 0.17 15.02
N TRP A 109 -13.58 0.28 15.71
CA TRP A 109 -13.62 0.56 17.15
C TRP A 109 -13.14 -0.62 17.98
N LEU A 110 -13.41 -1.86 17.58
CA LEU A 110 -12.85 -3.04 18.23
C LEU A 110 -11.33 -3.08 18.12
N ILE A 111 -10.78 -2.79 16.95
CA ILE A 111 -9.33 -2.70 16.75
C ILE A 111 -8.74 -1.58 17.61
N PHE A 112 -9.36 -0.40 17.60
CA PHE A 112 -8.89 0.74 18.39
C PHE A 112 -8.90 0.44 19.89
N LEU A 113 -9.97 -0.17 20.38
CA LEU A 113 -10.08 -0.62 21.77
C LEU A 113 -9.02 -1.67 22.10
N GLY A 114 -8.79 -2.64 21.22
CA GLY A 114 -7.74 -3.66 21.39
C GLY A 114 -6.34 -3.06 21.50
N ILE A 115 -6.04 -2.05 20.67
CA ILE A 115 -4.76 -1.31 20.74
C ILE A 115 -4.65 -0.57 22.08
N ILE A 116 -5.70 0.12 22.53
CA ILE A 116 -5.70 0.83 23.82
C ILE A 116 -5.48 -0.15 24.97
N VAL A 117 -6.19 -1.28 24.99
CA VAL A 117 -6.04 -2.31 26.03
C VAL A 117 -4.61 -2.85 26.04
N LEU A 118 -4.06 -3.18 24.86
CA LEU A 118 -2.68 -3.65 24.76
C LEU A 118 -1.68 -2.65 25.34
N LEU A 119 -1.83 -1.36 25.04
CA LEU A 119 -0.93 -0.30 25.51
C LEU A 119 -1.06 0.02 27.01
N VAL A 120 -2.20 -0.27 27.62
CA VAL A 120 -2.44 0.01 29.05
C VAL A 120 -2.08 -1.21 29.92
N VAL A 121 -2.23 -2.42 29.39
CA VAL A 121 -1.96 -3.67 30.12
C VAL A 121 -0.49 -4.07 30.08
N VAL A 122 0.24 -3.71 29.02
CA VAL A 122 1.70 -3.92 28.86
C VAL A 122 2.45 -2.75 29.48
#